data_AF-A0A2T6GR30-F1
#
_entry.id   AF-A0A2T6GR30-F1
#
_cell.length_a   1.000
_cell.length_b   1.000
_cell.length_c   1.000
_cell.angle_alpha   90.00
_cell.angle_beta   90.00
_cell.angle_gamma   90.00
#
_symmetry.space_group_name_H-M   'P 1'
#
loop_
_entity.id
_entity.type
_entity.pdbx_description
1 polymer ?
#
loop_
_entity_poly.entity_id
_entity_poly.type
_entity_poly.pdbx_seq_one_letter_code
_entity_poly.pdbx_strand_id
1 'polypeptide(L)'
;MPWFDLKKSLLVIGLSLLALESVHAAIALDRTRIIFNGSEKSVSVGISNQNPQLPYLAQAWLENDKEEKISGPLAVLPPVQRLEAGSRSQVRIRKLAQAGQLPQDRESLFYFNLREIPPRTDKPNALQIALQTRIKLFYRPEAIVRDSGQNQLPWQEQLTLSREGERYVAHNPTAYYVTLVDAQVRVGGASVPDFQPVMLAPWGRQALSVSARTLGNAPVLTYVNDFGGRPQLEFRCTAGQCVARPVADAS
;
A
#
# COMPACT_ATOMS: atom_id res chain seq x y z
N MET A 1 -61.01 -29.30 7.11
CA MET A 1 -60.92 -28.93 5.68
C MET A 1 -62.08 -27.99 5.39
N PRO A 2 -61.90 -26.83 4.71
CA PRO A 2 -60.76 -26.33 3.92
C PRO A 2 -59.92 -25.31 4.75
N TRP A 3 -58.61 -25.08 4.66
CA TRP A 3 -57.57 -25.18 3.63
C TRP A 3 -57.93 -24.47 2.33
N PHE A 4 -57.77 -23.15 2.28
CA PHE A 4 -57.35 -22.35 1.12
C PHE A 4 -57.58 -20.86 1.42
N ASP A 5 -56.62 -20.16 2.04
CA ASP A 5 -56.50 -18.68 1.93
C ASP A 5 -55.18 -18.15 2.53
N LEU A 6 -54.05 -18.74 2.12
CA LEU A 6 -52.73 -18.25 2.54
C LEU A 6 -51.68 -18.29 1.41
N LYS A 7 -52.12 -18.09 0.16
CA LYS A 7 -51.23 -18.18 -1.03
C LYS A 7 -51.12 -16.91 -1.88
N LYS A 8 -51.78 -15.80 -1.55
CA LYS A 8 -51.78 -14.60 -2.40
C LYS A 8 -51.01 -13.38 -1.87
N SER A 9 -50.53 -13.40 -0.63
CA SER A 9 -49.76 -12.26 -0.06
C SER A 9 -48.23 -12.45 -0.03
N LEU A 10 -47.71 -13.53 -0.62
CA LEU A 10 -46.27 -13.82 -0.63
C LEU A 10 -45.57 -13.48 -1.96
N LEU A 11 -46.28 -12.93 -2.95
CA LEU A 11 -45.74 -12.74 -4.31
C LEU A 11 -45.14 -11.35 -4.58
N VAL A 12 -45.07 -10.43 -3.60
CA VAL A 12 -44.64 -9.03 -3.84
C VAL A 12 -43.31 -8.65 -3.13
N ILE A 13 -42.71 -9.53 -2.32
CA ILE A 13 -41.45 -9.22 -1.61
C ILE A 13 -40.20 -9.66 -2.42
N GLY A 14 -40.38 -10.25 -3.61
CA GLY A 14 -39.30 -10.94 -4.34
C GLY A 14 -38.47 -10.13 -5.33
N LEU A 15 -38.59 -8.79 -5.43
CA LEU A 15 -37.95 -8.05 -6.54
C LEU A 15 -37.30 -6.72 -6.13
N SER A 16 -36.40 -6.77 -5.15
CA SER A 16 -35.45 -5.66 -4.90
C SER A 16 -34.09 -6.13 -4.38
N LEU A 17 -33.62 -7.28 -4.86
CA LEU A 17 -32.18 -7.55 -4.89
C LEU A 17 -31.59 -6.73 -6.04
N LEU A 18 -31.36 -5.44 -5.77
CA LEU A 18 -30.41 -4.65 -6.55
C LEU A 18 -29.09 -5.40 -6.51
N ALA A 19 -28.77 -6.10 -7.59
CA ALA A 19 -27.44 -6.63 -7.83
C ALA A 19 -26.50 -5.42 -7.82
N LEU A 20 -25.80 -5.23 -6.71
CA LEU A 20 -24.66 -4.35 -6.65
C LEU A 20 -23.63 -4.97 -7.59
N GLU A 21 -23.60 -4.50 -8.85
CA GLU A 21 -22.50 -4.81 -9.74
C GLU A 21 -21.24 -4.27 -9.07
N SER A 22 -20.44 -5.20 -8.56
CA SER A 22 -19.16 -4.90 -7.98
C SER A 22 -18.25 -4.42 -9.10
N VAL A 23 -17.95 -3.13 -9.10
CA VAL A 23 -16.95 -2.54 -10.00
C VAL A 23 -15.59 -3.11 -9.60
N HIS A 24 -15.16 -4.14 -10.32
CA HIS A 24 -13.82 -4.69 -10.21
C HIS A 24 -12.91 -3.94 -11.17
N ALA A 25 -11.69 -3.61 -10.72
CA ALA A 25 -10.66 -3.10 -11.60
C ALA A 25 -10.42 -4.08 -12.73
N ALA A 26 -10.43 -3.59 -13.97
CA ALA A 26 -10.12 -4.45 -15.10
C ALA A 26 -8.64 -4.77 -15.08
N ILE A 27 -7.76 -3.80 -14.85
CA ILE A 27 -6.32 -4.05 -14.71
C ILE A 27 -5.89 -4.09 -13.24
N ALA A 28 -5.43 -5.25 -12.78
CA ALA A 28 -4.91 -5.47 -11.44
C ALA A 28 -3.38 -5.58 -11.41
N LEU A 29 -2.79 -5.21 -10.26
CA LEU A 29 -1.37 -5.34 -9.93
C LEU A 29 -1.10 -6.54 -9.02
N ASP A 30 0.07 -7.15 -9.13
CA ASP A 30 0.50 -8.29 -8.32
C ASP A 30 0.95 -7.93 -6.88
N ARG A 31 1.10 -6.64 -6.58
CA ARG A 31 1.60 -6.13 -5.30
C ARG A 31 1.13 -4.71 -4.98
N THR A 32 1.20 -4.34 -3.70
CA THR A 32 0.78 -3.02 -3.18
C THR A 32 1.93 -2.03 -3.00
N ARG A 33 3.18 -2.48 -3.19
CA ARG A 33 4.39 -1.66 -3.18
C ARG A 33 5.52 -2.35 -3.93
N ILE A 34 6.48 -1.58 -4.44
CA ILE A 34 7.62 -2.10 -5.19
C ILE A 34 8.90 -1.76 -4.43
N ILE A 35 9.77 -2.76 -4.25
CA ILE A 35 11.14 -2.54 -3.80
C ILE A 35 12.05 -2.72 -5.02
N PHE A 36 12.72 -1.64 -5.42
CA PHE A 36 13.75 -1.66 -6.45
C PHE A 36 15.10 -1.84 -5.76
N ASN A 37 15.68 -3.03 -5.86
CA ASN A 37 17.02 -3.29 -5.35
C ASN A 37 18.08 -2.57 -6.22
N GLY A 38 18.91 -1.74 -5.58
CA GLY A 38 19.94 -0.94 -6.21
C GLY A 38 21.06 -1.75 -6.87
N SER A 39 21.30 -3.01 -6.48
CA SER A 39 22.23 -3.92 -7.18
C SER A 39 21.66 -4.39 -8.53
N GLU A 40 20.33 -4.44 -8.66
CA GLU A 40 19.65 -4.92 -9.85
C GLU A 40 19.58 -3.86 -10.96
N LYS A 41 19.48 -4.33 -12.20
CA LYS A 41 19.29 -3.46 -13.38
C LYS A 41 17.81 -3.14 -13.63
N SER A 42 16.90 -3.99 -13.16
CA SER A 42 15.47 -3.83 -13.35
C SER A 42 14.65 -4.68 -12.39
N VAL A 43 13.39 -4.31 -12.18
CA VAL A 43 12.37 -5.14 -11.53
C VAL A 43 11.15 -5.27 -12.44
N SER A 44 10.54 -6.45 -12.47
CA SER A 44 9.27 -6.70 -13.16
C SER A 44 8.09 -6.62 -12.19
N VAL A 45 7.01 -6.00 -12.63
CA VAL A 45 5.74 -5.88 -11.92
C VAL A 45 4.67 -6.58 -12.75
N GLY A 46 4.02 -7.60 -12.18
CA GLY A 46 2.95 -8.33 -12.84
C GLY A 46 1.68 -7.49 -12.92
N ILE A 47 1.04 -7.53 -14.08
CA ILE A 47 -0.29 -6.94 -14.31
C ILE A 47 -1.22 -7.96 -14.96
N SER A 48 -2.51 -7.89 -14.66
CA SER A 48 -3.51 -8.80 -15.24
C SER A 48 -4.79 -8.07 -15.60
N ASN A 49 -5.33 -8.35 -16.78
CA ASN A 49 -6.68 -7.97 -17.12
C ASN A 49 -7.67 -9.00 -16.52
N GLN A 50 -8.34 -8.62 -15.44
CA GLN A 50 -9.38 -9.39 -14.78
C GLN A 50 -10.74 -9.31 -15.50
N ASN A 51 -10.88 -8.45 -16.52
CA ASN A 51 -12.08 -8.45 -17.35
C ASN A 51 -12.05 -9.68 -18.29
N PRO A 52 -13.05 -10.58 -18.21
CA PRO A 52 -13.06 -11.81 -19.01
C PRO A 52 -13.57 -11.62 -20.44
N GLN A 53 -14.05 -10.42 -20.80
CA GLN A 53 -14.72 -10.17 -22.08
C GLN A 53 -14.02 -9.11 -22.92
N LEU A 54 -13.52 -8.06 -22.28
CA LEU A 54 -13.04 -6.86 -22.96
C LEU A 54 -11.53 -6.69 -22.82
N PRO A 55 -10.86 -6.25 -23.90
CA PRO A 55 -9.46 -5.86 -23.86
C PRO A 55 -9.32 -4.45 -23.26
N TYR A 56 -8.19 -4.20 -22.59
CA TYR A 56 -7.87 -2.92 -21.96
C TYR A 56 -6.46 -2.48 -22.34
N LEU A 57 -6.21 -1.17 -22.38
CA LEU A 57 -4.82 -0.68 -22.34
C LEU A 57 -4.42 -0.44 -20.89
N ALA A 58 -3.18 -0.76 -20.56
CA ALA A 58 -2.54 -0.42 -19.30
C ALA A 58 -1.45 0.62 -19.58
N GLN A 59 -1.61 1.82 -19.02
CA GLN A 59 -0.62 2.89 -19.07
C GLN A 59 0.13 2.96 -17.75
N ALA A 60 1.46 2.95 -17.80
CA ALA A 60 2.32 2.94 -16.63
C ALA A 60 3.37 4.06 -16.66
N TRP A 61 3.61 4.71 -15.53
CA TRP A 61 4.63 5.74 -15.37
C TRP A 61 5.12 5.85 -13.92
N LEU A 62 6.19 6.62 -13.71
CA LEU A 62 6.71 6.94 -12.38
C LEU A 62 6.51 8.41 -12.05
N GLU A 63 6.33 8.67 -10.76
CA GLU A 63 6.36 10.00 -10.15
C GLU A 63 7.43 10.05 -9.05
N ASN A 64 7.95 11.25 -8.78
CA ASN A 64 8.77 11.51 -7.60
C ASN A 64 7.91 11.68 -6.33
N ASP A 65 8.56 12.01 -5.21
CA ASP A 65 7.93 12.28 -3.92
C ASP A 65 7.06 13.55 -3.89
N LYS A 66 7.18 14.42 -4.91
CA LYS A 66 6.35 15.61 -5.14
C LYS A 66 5.20 15.37 -6.12
N GLU A 67 4.95 14.11 -6.47
CA GLU A 67 3.88 13.70 -7.40
C GLU A 67 4.08 14.18 -8.85
N GLU A 68 5.32 14.54 -9.20
CA GLU A 68 5.66 14.97 -10.55
C GLU A 68 6.07 13.77 -11.39
N LYS A 69 5.49 13.63 -12.59
CA LYS A 69 5.87 12.57 -13.53
C LYS A 69 7.33 12.74 -13.97
N ILE A 70 8.11 11.68 -13.86
CA ILE A 70 9.55 11.68 -14.15
C ILE A 70 9.91 10.74 -15.31
N SER A 71 11.03 11.02 -15.96
CA SER A 71 11.65 10.17 -17.00
C SER A 71 12.95 9.49 -16.55
N GLY A 72 13.44 9.83 -15.35
CA GLY A 72 14.60 9.25 -14.68
C GLY A 72 14.60 9.64 -13.20
N PRO A 73 15.36 8.97 -12.33
CA PRO A 73 16.44 8.02 -12.64
C PRO A 73 16.01 6.57 -12.89
N LEU A 74 14.71 6.29 -12.76
CA LEU A 74 14.10 5.02 -13.10
C LEU A 74 13.13 5.24 -14.27
N ALA A 75 12.96 4.23 -15.13
CA ALA A 75 12.04 4.30 -16.26
C ALA A 75 11.17 3.05 -16.37
N VAL A 76 9.91 3.24 -16.73
CA VAL A 76 8.91 2.18 -16.91
C VAL A 76 8.78 1.80 -18.38
N LEU A 77 8.80 0.49 -18.67
CA LEU A 77 8.71 -0.07 -20.02
C LEU A 77 7.80 -1.31 -20.06
N PRO A 78 6.88 -1.42 -21.03
CA PRO A 78 6.42 -0.35 -21.92
C PRO A 78 5.56 0.68 -21.14
N PRO A 79 5.51 1.95 -21.58
CA PRO A 79 4.65 2.96 -20.95
C PRO A 79 3.16 2.75 -21.23
N VAL A 80 2.80 2.05 -22.32
CA VAL A 80 1.44 1.63 -22.65
C VAL A 80 1.50 0.24 -23.28
N GLN A 81 0.62 -0.66 -22.88
CA GLN A 81 0.44 -1.97 -23.51
C GLN A 81 -1.02 -2.39 -23.53
N ARG A 82 -1.40 -3.18 -24.53
CA ARG A 82 -2.73 -3.78 -24.63
C ARG A 82 -2.75 -5.14 -23.95
N LEU A 83 -3.76 -5.38 -23.13
CA LEU A 83 -4.03 -6.67 -22.51
C LEU A 83 -5.37 -7.18 -23.05
N GLU A 84 -5.34 -8.36 -23.66
CA GLU A 84 -6.56 -9.06 -24.05
C GLU A 84 -7.34 -9.51 -22.81
N ALA A 85 -8.60 -9.90 -23.00
CA ALA A 85 -9.48 -10.37 -21.94
C ALA A 85 -8.84 -11.54 -21.16
N GLY A 86 -8.84 -11.46 -19.83
CA GLY A 86 -8.27 -12.48 -18.94
C GLY A 86 -6.74 -12.62 -18.98
N SER A 87 -6.03 -11.84 -19.80
CA SER A 87 -4.60 -12.01 -20.03
C SER A 87 -3.74 -11.44 -18.90
N ARG A 88 -2.51 -11.97 -18.77
CA ARG A 88 -1.48 -11.48 -17.84
C ARG A 88 -0.31 -10.92 -18.64
N SER A 89 0.32 -9.87 -18.12
CA SER A 89 1.53 -9.28 -18.67
C SER A 89 2.42 -8.77 -17.55
N GLN A 90 3.52 -8.11 -17.90
CA GLN A 90 4.42 -7.45 -16.97
C GLN A 90 4.81 -6.06 -17.44
N VAL A 91 5.07 -5.18 -16.49
CA VAL A 91 5.71 -3.89 -16.69
C VAL A 91 7.10 -3.95 -16.06
N ARG A 92 8.14 -3.53 -16.79
CA ARG A 92 9.51 -3.52 -16.30
C ARG A 92 9.93 -2.11 -15.91
N ILE A 93 10.41 -1.95 -14.69
CA ILE A 93 11.08 -0.73 -14.24
C ILE A 93 12.58 -0.96 -14.37
N ARG A 94 13.28 -0.08 -15.10
CA ARG A 94 14.74 -0.16 -15.32
C ARG A 94 15.46 0.97 -14.63
N LYS A 95 16.65 0.66 -14.11
CA LYS A 95 17.61 1.64 -13.60
C LYS A 95 18.28 2.35 -14.78
N LEU A 96 18.28 3.68 -14.76
CA LEU A 96 19.03 4.50 -15.71
C LEU A 96 20.37 4.96 -15.09
N ALA A 97 21.24 5.56 -15.90
CA ALA A 97 22.54 6.05 -15.45
C ALA A 97 22.43 7.09 -14.31
N GLN A 98 21.37 7.91 -14.32
CA GLN A 98 21.13 8.92 -13.29
C GLN A 98 20.85 8.32 -11.89
N ALA A 99 20.57 7.01 -11.78
CA ALA A 99 20.31 6.39 -10.48
C ALA A 99 21.51 6.44 -9.53
N GLY A 100 22.74 6.57 -10.05
CA GLY A 100 23.93 6.80 -9.23
C GLY A 100 23.96 8.15 -8.51
N GLN A 101 23.07 9.10 -8.89
CA GLN A 101 22.93 10.40 -8.23
C GLN A 101 21.96 10.37 -7.06
N LEU A 102 21.22 9.27 -6.87
CA LEU A 102 20.38 9.09 -5.70
C LEU A 102 21.24 8.92 -4.44
N PRO A 103 20.74 9.29 -3.25
CA PRO A 103 21.37 8.92 -1.99
C PRO A 103 21.64 7.41 -1.96
N GLN A 104 22.88 7.03 -1.65
CA GLN A 104 23.31 5.62 -1.59
C GLN A 104 23.29 5.07 -0.16
N ASP A 105 23.03 5.92 0.83
CA ASP A 105 22.98 5.60 2.25
C ASP A 105 21.55 5.35 2.77
N ARG A 106 20.52 5.66 1.98
CA ARG A 106 19.11 5.60 2.36
C ARG A 106 18.19 5.30 1.18
N GLU A 107 16.98 4.84 1.47
CA GLU A 107 15.95 4.68 0.44
C GLU A 107 15.55 6.02 -0.19
N SER A 108 15.24 5.97 -1.48
CA SER A 108 14.57 7.06 -2.22
C SER A 108 13.14 6.65 -2.56
N LEU A 109 12.20 7.58 -2.41
CA LEU A 109 10.78 7.36 -2.65
C LEU A 109 10.38 7.79 -4.06
N PHE A 110 9.64 6.92 -4.72
CA PHE A 110 8.92 7.18 -5.96
C PHE A 110 7.51 6.59 -5.86
N TYR A 111 6.67 6.90 -6.84
CA TYR A 111 5.36 6.27 -6.99
C TYR A 111 5.26 5.64 -8.37
N PHE A 112 4.82 4.38 -8.41
CA PHE A 112 4.44 3.70 -9.63
C PHE A 112 2.95 3.87 -9.85
N ASN A 113 2.59 4.36 -11.03
CA ASN A 113 1.21 4.55 -11.44
C ASN A 113 0.87 3.57 -12.55
N LEU A 114 -0.32 2.98 -12.45
CA LEU A 114 -0.93 2.15 -13.47
C LEU A 114 -2.36 2.61 -13.69
N ARG A 115 -2.64 3.13 -14.89
CA ARG A 115 -3.98 3.57 -15.30
C ARG A 115 -4.50 2.63 -16.38
N GLU A 116 -5.68 2.08 -16.17
CA GLU A 116 -6.38 1.35 -17.22
C GLU A 116 -7.06 2.34 -18.19
N ILE A 117 -7.14 1.97 -19.46
CA ILE A 117 -7.91 2.69 -20.46
C ILE A 117 -8.88 1.68 -21.06
N PRO A 118 -10.16 1.76 -20.70
CA PRO A 118 -11.17 0.85 -21.21
C PRO A 118 -11.41 1.08 -22.72
N PRO A 119 -11.95 0.07 -23.43
CA PRO A 119 -12.32 0.25 -24.83
C PRO A 119 -13.46 1.26 -24.92
N ARG A 120 -13.50 2.04 -26.01
CA ARG A 120 -14.55 3.04 -26.23
C ARG A 120 -15.93 2.36 -26.23
N THR A 121 -16.89 2.98 -25.55
CA THR A 121 -18.30 2.57 -25.60
C THR A 121 -19.02 3.23 -26.77
N ASP A 122 -19.82 2.46 -27.49
CA ASP A 122 -20.70 2.97 -28.55
C ASP A 122 -22.10 3.34 -28.03
N LYS A 123 -22.35 3.15 -26.73
CA LYS A 123 -23.64 3.49 -26.12
C LYS A 123 -23.77 5.02 -25.97
N PRO A 124 -24.87 5.62 -26.45
CA PRO A 124 -25.15 7.03 -26.18
C PRO A 124 -25.38 7.24 -24.68
N ASN A 125 -24.98 8.42 -24.17
CA ASN A 125 -25.15 8.82 -22.77
C ASN A 125 -24.51 7.87 -21.74
N ALA A 126 -23.35 7.29 -22.08
CA ALA A 126 -22.62 6.41 -21.17
C ALA A 126 -21.55 7.17 -20.36
N LEU A 127 -21.51 6.92 -19.04
CA LEU A 127 -20.38 7.27 -18.18
C LEU A 127 -19.40 6.11 -18.14
N GLN A 128 -18.12 6.38 -18.41
CA GLN A 128 -17.06 5.38 -18.37
C GLN A 128 -16.04 5.73 -17.29
N ILE A 129 -15.80 4.78 -16.40
CA ILE A 129 -14.84 4.91 -15.30
C ILE A 129 -13.56 4.21 -15.71
N ALA A 130 -12.42 4.84 -15.45
CA ALA A 130 -11.09 4.28 -15.63
C ALA A 130 -10.35 4.34 -14.30
N LEU A 131 -9.92 3.18 -13.77
CA LEU A 131 -9.20 3.13 -12.52
C LEU A 131 -7.71 3.41 -12.70
N GLN A 132 -7.15 4.13 -11.73
CA GLN A 132 -5.72 4.36 -11.61
C GLN A 132 -5.25 3.85 -10.25
N THR A 133 -4.31 2.91 -10.27
CA THR A 133 -3.64 2.44 -9.07
C THR A 133 -2.30 3.15 -8.93
N ARG A 134 -2.06 3.74 -7.76
CA ARG A 134 -0.80 4.40 -7.40
C ARG A 134 -0.21 3.69 -6.19
N ILE A 135 0.98 3.12 -6.34
CA ILE A 135 1.68 2.40 -5.26
C ILE A 135 3.08 2.97 -5.04
N LYS A 136 3.57 2.86 -3.81
CA LYS A 136 4.91 3.32 -3.44
C LYS A 136 5.97 2.43 -4.09
N LEU A 137 7.00 3.06 -4.63
CA LEU A 137 8.22 2.42 -5.14
C LEU A 137 9.41 2.94 -4.31
N PHE A 138 10.07 2.03 -3.61
CA PHE A 138 11.27 2.34 -2.83
C PHE A 138 12.49 1.90 -3.61
N TYR A 139 13.33 2.85 -4.02
CA TYR A 139 14.67 2.54 -4.49
C TYR A 139 15.56 2.32 -3.26
N ARG A 140 16.10 1.11 -3.14
CA ARG A 140 16.94 0.68 -2.02
C ARG A 140 18.38 0.51 -2.52
N PRO A 141 19.28 1.46 -2.27
CA PRO A 141 20.68 1.37 -2.69
C PRO A 141 21.35 0.08 -2.22
N GLU A 142 22.31 -0.42 -3.01
CA GLU A 142 23.03 -1.66 -2.74
C GLU A 142 23.65 -1.69 -1.33
N ALA A 143 24.18 -0.57 -0.86
CA ALA A 143 24.82 -0.46 0.46
C ALA A 143 23.89 -0.74 1.65
N ILE A 144 22.56 -0.65 1.46
CA ILE A 144 21.56 -0.92 2.50
C ILE A 144 20.63 -2.08 2.14
N VAL A 145 20.96 -2.85 1.10
CA VAL A 145 20.25 -4.10 0.81
C VAL A 145 20.60 -5.09 1.91
N ARG A 146 19.57 -5.67 2.53
CA ARG A 146 19.79 -6.69 3.56
C ARG A 146 20.23 -7.98 2.92
N ASP A 147 21.24 -8.59 3.51
CA ASP A 147 21.59 -9.97 3.24
C ASP A 147 20.53 -10.89 3.85
N SER A 148 19.81 -11.62 3.01
CA SER A 148 18.77 -12.57 3.41
C SER A 148 19.28 -13.73 4.29
N GLY A 149 20.60 -13.95 4.36
CA GLY A 149 21.22 -15.00 5.17
C GLY A 149 21.53 -14.60 6.62
N GLN A 150 21.48 -13.31 6.96
CA GLN A 150 21.72 -12.86 8.33
C GLN A 150 20.39 -12.76 9.06
N ASN A 151 20.34 -13.23 10.32
CA ASN A 151 19.16 -13.19 11.18
C ASN A 151 18.88 -11.75 11.68
N GLN A 152 18.69 -10.87 10.70
CA GLN A 152 18.45 -9.45 10.74
C GLN A 152 17.11 -9.13 11.39
N LEU A 153 17.02 -8.61 12.63
CA LEU A 153 15.72 -8.10 13.14
C LEU A 153 15.09 -7.13 12.13
N PRO A 154 13.76 -7.19 11.88
CA PRO A 154 13.07 -6.22 11.04
C PRO A 154 13.41 -4.78 11.46
N TRP A 155 13.78 -3.91 10.52
CA TRP A 155 14.21 -2.54 10.83
C TRP A 155 13.10 -1.71 11.49
N GLN A 156 11.84 -2.07 11.27
CA GLN A 156 10.68 -1.43 11.91
C GLN A 156 10.69 -1.63 13.43
N GLU A 157 11.32 -2.68 13.95
CA GLU A 157 11.49 -2.89 15.40
C GLU A 157 12.47 -1.89 16.03
N GLN A 158 13.21 -1.12 15.23
CA GLN A 158 14.09 -0.04 15.72
C GLN A 158 13.34 1.28 15.91
N LEU A 159 12.05 1.35 15.54
CA LEU A 159 11.25 2.54 15.79
C LEU A 159 11.15 2.83 17.29
N THR A 160 11.16 4.11 17.63
CA THR A 160 10.91 4.59 19.00
C THR A 160 9.81 5.64 18.98
N LEU A 161 9.13 5.81 20.12
CA LEU A 161 8.22 6.94 20.33
C LEU A 161 8.75 7.81 21.47
N SER A 162 8.61 9.14 21.35
CA SER A 162 8.72 10.06 22.48
C SER A 162 7.37 10.75 22.71
N ARG A 163 7.01 10.96 23.97
CA ARG A 163 5.86 11.81 24.31
C ARG A 163 6.31 13.27 24.29
N GLU A 164 5.71 14.06 23.42
CA GLU A 164 5.98 15.48 23.27
C GLU A 164 4.67 16.26 23.35
N GLY A 165 4.42 16.86 24.52
CA GLY A 165 3.13 17.45 24.85
C GLY A 165 2.00 16.41 24.80
N GLU A 166 0.98 16.69 24.00
CA GLU A 166 -0.22 15.85 23.89
C GLU A 166 -0.11 14.73 22.85
N ARG A 167 1.04 14.55 22.18
CA ARG A 167 1.21 13.55 21.11
C ARG A 167 2.43 12.68 21.33
N TYR A 168 2.36 11.46 20.78
CA TYR A 168 3.56 10.67 20.55
C TYR A 168 4.21 11.10 19.23
N VAL A 169 5.52 11.27 19.24
CA VAL A 169 6.35 11.47 18.06
C VAL A 169 7.08 10.17 17.77
N ALA A 170 6.83 9.61 16.59
CA ALA A 170 7.53 8.42 16.12
C ALA A 170 8.85 8.82 15.47
N HIS A 171 9.93 8.13 15.84
CA HIS A 171 11.28 8.33 15.30
C HIS A 171 11.69 7.09 14.53
N ASN A 172 12.17 7.30 13.31
CA ASN A 172 12.73 6.28 12.46
C ASN A 172 14.25 6.46 12.39
N PRO A 173 15.05 5.70 13.15
CA PRO A 173 16.51 5.79 13.10
C PRO A 173 17.12 5.06 11.90
N THR A 174 16.30 4.47 11.02
CA THR A 174 16.75 3.56 9.97
C THR A 174 16.91 4.26 8.62
N ALA A 175 17.62 3.59 7.71
CA ALA A 175 17.82 4.01 6.32
C ALA A 175 16.60 3.75 5.40
N TYR A 176 15.50 3.19 5.95
CA TYR A 176 14.33 2.76 5.19
C TYR A 176 13.10 3.62 5.51
N TYR A 177 12.16 3.72 4.58
CA TYR A 177 10.85 4.28 4.87
C TYR A 177 10.00 3.29 5.67
N VAL A 178 9.32 3.77 6.72
CA VAL A 178 8.38 2.94 7.50
C VAL A 178 6.98 3.54 7.43
N THR A 179 6.00 2.76 6.96
CA THR A 179 4.60 3.19 6.90
C THR A 179 3.82 2.57 8.05
N LEU A 180 3.27 3.42 8.92
CA LEU A 180 2.35 3.06 10.00
C LEU A 180 0.92 3.31 9.51
N VAL A 181 0.05 2.30 9.60
CA VAL A 181 -1.30 2.32 8.98
C VAL A 181 -2.43 2.17 9.98
N ASP A 182 -2.14 1.75 11.20
CA ASP A 182 -3.13 1.63 12.26
C ASP A 182 -2.47 1.81 13.63
N ALA A 183 -3.28 2.17 14.63
CA ALA A 183 -2.87 2.27 16.02
C ALA A 183 -3.96 1.70 16.94
N GLN A 184 -3.53 0.99 17.98
CA GLN A 184 -4.39 0.40 19.01
C GLN A 184 -3.83 0.74 20.39
N VAL A 185 -4.69 0.73 21.41
CA VAL A 185 -4.29 1.03 22.81
C VAL A 185 -3.70 -0.18 23.55
N ARG A 186 -3.85 -1.38 22.97
CA ARG A 186 -3.35 -2.66 23.46
C ARG A 186 -3.39 -3.69 22.35
N VAL A 187 -2.63 -4.78 22.49
CA VAL A 187 -2.66 -5.91 21.57
C VAL A 187 -4.07 -6.53 21.52
N GLY A 188 -4.56 -6.80 20.31
CA GLY A 188 -5.93 -7.31 20.08
C GLY A 188 -7.05 -6.31 20.43
N GLY A 189 -6.71 -5.04 20.62
CA GLY A 189 -7.68 -3.96 20.81
C GLY A 189 -8.34 -3.53 19.49
N ALA A 190 -9.38 -2.71 19.60
CA ALA A 190 -9.94 -2.04 18.43
C ALA A 190 -8.98 -0.93 17.93
N SER A 191 -8.98 -0.70 16.62
CA SER A 191 -8.29 0.43 16.01
C SER A 191 -8.77 1.73 16.61
N VAL A 192 -7.84 2.64 16.90
CA VAL A 192 -8.13 3.97 17.42
C VAL A 192 -8.78 4.79 16.30
N PRO A 193 -9.98 5.36 16.53
CA PRO A 193 -10.61 6.25 15.56
C PRO A 193 -9.70 7.43 15.18
N ASP A 194 -9.85 7.91 13.96
CA ASP A 194 -9.14 9.09 13.42
C ASP A 194 -7.61 8.95 13.30
N PHE A 195 -7.03 7.76 13.53
CA PHE A 195 -5.63 7.51 13.21
C PHE A 195 -5.40 7.66 11.70
N GLN A 196 -4.64 8.69 11.34
CA GLN A 196 -4.17 8.92 9.98
C GLN A 196 -2.86 8.15 9.72
N PRO A 197 -2.80 7.30 8.67
CA PRO A 197 -1.57 6.65 8.28
C PRO A 197 -0.43 7.64 8.04
N VAL A 198 0.77 7.25 8.45
CA VAL A 198 1.96 8.08 8.36
C VAL A 198 3.12 7.28 7.79
N MET A 199 3.92 7.91 6.93
CA MET A 199 5.15 7.32 6.43
C MET A 199 6.34 8.12 6.96
N LEU A 200 7.16 7.46 7.78
CA LEU A 200 8.39 8.02 8.32
C LEU A 200 9.49 7.89 7.26
N ALA A 201 10.09 9.01 6.89
CA ALA A 201 11.28 9.03 6.05
C ALA A 201 12.49 8.43 6.78
N PRO A 202 13.54 7.97 6.07
CA PRO A 202 14.80 7.58 6.67
C PRO A 202 15.35 8.67 7.59
N TRP A 203 15.76 8.31 8.81
CA TRP A 203 16.21 9.24 9.85
C TRP A 203 15.20 10.34 10.23
N GLY A 204 13.94 10.16 9.85
CA GLY A 204 12.87 11.11 10.06
C GLY A 204 12.11 10.88 11.37
N ARG A 205 11.28 11.87 11.70
CA ARG A 205 10.35 11.81 12.83
C ARG A 205 9.05 12.49 12.47
N GLN A 206 7.93 11.99 12.98
CA GLN A 206 6.60 12.56 12.73
C GLN A 206 5.70 12.37 13.96
N ALA A 207 4.95 13.42 14.31
CA ALA A 207 3.91 13.32 15.33
C ALA A 207 2.76 12.42 14.83
N LEU A 208 2.30 11.51 15.67
CA LEU A 208 1.09 10.73 15.40
C LEU A 208 -0.14 11.65 15.42
N SER A 209 -1.14 11.32 14.60
CA SER A 209 -2.37 12.09 14.41
C SER A 209 -3.27 12.13 15.66
N VAL A 210 -3.20 11.08 16.47
CA VAL A 210 -4.00 10.89 17.69
C VAL A 210 -3.22 11.30 18.95
N SER A 211 -3.95 11.65 20.01
CA SER A 211 -3.32 12.09 21.26
C SER A 211 -2.62 10.93 21.99
N ALA A 212 -1.55 11.25 22.73
CA ALA A 212 -0.88 10.31 23.61
C ALA A 212 -1.81 9.80 24.72
N ARG A 213 -2.80 10.61 25.14
CA ARG A 213 -3.83 10.20 26.10
C ARG A 213 -4.71 9.08 25.53
N THR A 214 -5.12 9.21 24.27
CA THR A 214 -5.91 8.19 23.57
C THR A 214 -5.14 6.89 23.43
N LEU A 215 -3.85 6.98 23.09
CA LEU A 215 -2.98 5.82 22.87
C LEU A 215 -2.52 5.13 24.17
N GLY A 216 -2.58 5.82 25.31
CA GLY A 216 -2.13 5.29 26.60
C GLY A 216 -0.61 5.10 26.67
N ASN A 217 -0.16 4.26 27.60
CA ASN A 217 1.27 4.02 27.88
C ASN A 217 1.85 2.80 27.15
N ALA A 218 1.02 2.05 26.43
CA ALA A 218 1.42 0.88 25.66
C ALA A 218 0.82 0.89 24.25
N PRO A 219 1.08 1.93 23.43
CA PRO A 219 0.54 1.99 22.08
C PRO A 219 1.00 0.80 21.25
N VAL A 220 0.09 0.24 20.46
CA VAL A 220 0.40 -0.77 19.46
C VAL A 220 0.25 -0.13 18.09
N LEU A 221 1.29 -0.16 17.27
CA LEU A 221 1.26 0.38 15.92
C LEU A 221 1.40 -0.73 14.89
N THR A 222 0.57 -0.68 13.85
CA THR A 222 0.64 -1.60 12.73
C THR A 222 1.44 -0.97 11.61
N TYR A 223 2.49 -1.64 11.14
CA TYR A 223 3.29 -1.18 10.00
C TYR A 223 3.08 -2.06 8.77
N VAL A 224 3.39 -1.54 7.59
CA VAL A 224 3.38 -2.33 6.35
C VAL A 224 4.79 -2.78 6.01
N ASN A 225 5.03 -4.09 5.90
CA ASN A 225 6.32 -4.65 5.49
C ASN A 225 6.49 -4.64 3.95
N ASP A 226 7.63 -5.11 3.44
CA ASP A 226 7.94 -5.13 2.01
C ASP A 226 6.97 -5.99 1.19
N PHE A 227 6.35 -7.00 1.81
CA PHE A 227 5.41 -7.92 1.19
C PHE A 227 3.94 -7.45 1.28
N GLY A 228 3.68 -6.28 1.87
CA GLY A 228 2.33 -5.76 2.10
C GLY A 228 1.62 -6.36 3.32
N GLY A 229 2.31 -7.23 4.07
CA GLY A 229 1.84 -7.72 5.37
C GLY A 229 1.78 -6.60 6.39
N ARG A 230 0.99 -6.80 7.45
CA ARG A 230 0.68 -5.80 8.47
C ARG A 230 1.06 -6.24 9.89
N PRO A 231 2.34 -6.44 10.22
CA PRO A 231 2.74 -6.83 11.57
C PRO A 231 2.54 -5.68 12.56
N GLN A 232 2.44 -6.06 13.84
CA GLN A 232 2.21 -5.12 14.93
C GLN A 232 3.46 -4.97 15.80
N LEU A 233 3.66 -3.74 16.30
CA LEU A 233 4.68 -3.40 17.29
C LEU A 233 3.99 -2.85 18.54
N GLU A 234 4.20 -3.49 19.68
CA GLU A 234 3.84 -2.94 20.99
C GLU A 234 4.98 -2.04 21.47
N PHE A 235 4.65 -0.79 21.82
CA PHE A 235 5.61 0.15 22.36
C PHE A 235 5.48 0.23 23.88
N ARG A 236 6.56 -0.06 24.59
CA ARG A 236 6.58 0.04 26.06
C ARG A 236 7.20 1.35 26.47
N CYS A 237 6.41 2.22 27.08
CA CYS A 237 6.82 3.57 27.46
C CYS A 237 7.34 3.64 28.91
N THR A 238 8.55 4.19 29.10
CA THR A 238 9.14 4.52 30.40
C THR A 238 9.57 5.99 30.37
N ALA A 239 9.10 6.80 31.32
CA ALA A 239 9.43 8.23 31.42
C ALA A 239 9.23 9.02 30.10
N GLY A 240 8.20 8.67 29.31
CA GLY A 240 7.89 9.34 28.05
C GLY A 240 8.71 8.88 26.84
N GLN A 241 9.63 7.93 26.98
CA GLN A 241 10.27 7.26 25.85
C GLN A 241 9.76 5.82 25.71
N CYS A 242 9.46 5.41 24.48
CA CYS A 242 8.90 4.10 24.19
C CYS A 242 9.74 3.35 23.17
N VAL A 243 9.97 2.07 23.46
CA VAL A 243 10.74 1.16 22.59
C VAL A 243 9.80 0.13 22.00
N ALA A 244 9.92 -0.13 20.71
CA ALA A 244 9.13 -1.14 20.01
C ALA A 244 9.51 -2.56 20.45
N ARG A 245 8.50 -3.43 20.49
CA ARG A 245 8.63 -4.88 20.62
C ARG A 245 7.70 -5.54 19.61
N PRO A 246 8.14 -6.57 18.88
CA PRO A 246 7.25 -7.32 18.01
C PRO A 246 6.14 -7.97 18.83
N VAL A 247 4.91 -7.87 18.34
CA VAL A 247 3.79 -8.67 18.84
C VAL A 247 3.90 -10.02 18.14
N ALA A 248 4.05 -11.10 18.90
CA ALA A 248 3.99 -12.44 18.32
C ALA A 248 2.61 -12.62 17.68
N ASP A 249 2.58 -13.06 16.42
CA ASP A 249 1.32 -13.35 15.74
C ASP A 249 0.51 -14.32 16.62
N ALA A 250 -0.72 -13.93 16.96
CA ALA A 250 -1.69 -14.86 17.52
C ALA A 250 -2.04 -15.83 16.38
N SER A 251 -1.29 -16.92 16.30
CA SER A 251 -1.55 -18.06 15.41
C SER A 251 -2.94 -18.62 15.61
#